data_AF-A0A347VS42-F1
#
_entry.id   AF-A0A347VS42-F1
#
_cell.length_a   1.000
_cell.length_b   1.000
_cell.length_c   1.000
_cell.angle_alpha   90.00
_cell.angle_beta   90.00
_cell.angle_gamma   90.00
#
_symmetry.space_group_name_H-M   'P 1'
#
loop_
_entity.id
_entity.type
_entity.pdbx_description
1 polymer ?
#
loop_
_entity_poly.entity_id
_entity_poly.type
_entity_poly.pdbx_seq_one_letter_code
_entity_poly.pdbx_strand_id
1 'polypeptide(L)'
;MKEIFYKYKFYIVSSLWVVVGVLVTLLILEDKSIEVSLPELKKIAQEHDINEISFDSKFGYFYDDSNHIYRLPLESLLVSENAQIDGQILNLSYLNLSFKNTPKITTKLPLSVKILIALAIIIAPIFEYKHLIEKKKKERLIRRANEIIANKHREHKLQILSDTPRKNDMSLNIEPLKSSVKFSDVAGISDVKDDLLEIVDYLKNPKKYQDLGIYPPKGVLLVGAPGVGKTMIAKAIAGECGVPFFYQSGSSFVQMYVGVGAQRVRDLFARARANAPSIIFIDEIDAIGKTRSGDSNNHEWESTLNELLTEMDGFSEQSGIIVIAATNRAEVIDKALLRSGRFDRRIFVDLPNIKEREDILRVHLRNRAHNLDLHEIAKLCVGFSGANLASLVNEAALNALRHNRAEITMQDILDSSDKVMFGKRRKSALSEQQKEIMAIYNAAKAISKYWFSPDFQKISLMQIPQSIKIDENSLRSDLISQIKIALSGYIALEVNGLESSTIAKVDLESAKHVARKMCVEYGMAEHLITDEEDELEILESTLNEHRDFIISNRENIHKIARILINEEKISKEKIALILNGEESF
;
A
#
# COMPACT_ATOMS: atom_id res chain seq x y z
N MET A 1 0.60 30.15 32.88
CA MET A 1 1.51 30.08 34.05
C MET A 1 1.39 28.79 34.87
N LYS A 2 0.20 28.33 35.30
CA LYS A 2 0.07 27.08 36.11
C LYS A 2 0.57 25.80 35.42
N GLU A 3 0.41 25.66 34.10
CA GLU A 3 0.85 24.47 33.36
C GLU A 3 2.39 24.35 33.24
N ILE A 4 3.08 25.49 33.17
CA ILE A 4 4.55 25.54 33.12
C ILE A 4 5.13 25.14 34.48
N PHE A 5 4.51 25.60 35.57
CA PHE A 5 4.92 25.27 36.93
C PHE A 5 4.77 23.77 37.24
N TYR A 6 3.72 23.11 36.72
CA TYR A 6 3.51 21.67 36.89
C TYR A 6 4.52 20.83 36.10
N LYS A 7 4.84 21.22 34.85
CA LYS A 7 5.89 20.54 34.08
C LYS A 7 7.25 20.64 34.77
N TYR A 8 7.60 21.82 35.29
CA TYR A 8 8.87 22.02 35.99
C TYR A 8 8.98 21.15 37.26
N LYS A 9 7.89 21.03 38.02
CA LYS A 9 7.85 20.18 39.23
C LYS A 9 7.97 18.70 38.90
N PHE A 10 7.42 18.24 37.78
CA PHE A 10 7.55 16.86 37.31
C PHE A 10 9.00 16.51 36.96
N TYR A 11 9.70 17.36 36.21
CA TYR A 11 11.09 17.11 35.83
C TYR A 11 12.03 17.08 37.04
N ILE A 12 11.84 17.98 38.02
CA ILE A 12 12.66 18.01 39.24
C ILE A 12 12.46 16.73 40.08
N VAL A 13 11.22 16.27 40.21
CA VAL A 13 10.94 15.04 40.99
C VAL A 13 11.45 13.81 40.24
N SER A 14 11.32 13.76 38.93
CA SER A 14 11.86 12.66 38.11
C SER A 14 13.38 12.59 38.15
N SER A 15 14.10 13.73 38.15
CA SER A 15 15.56 13.72 38.23
C SER A 15 16.06 13.26 39.59
N LEU A 16 15.33 13.59 40.67
CA LEU A 16 15.67 13.14 42.02
C LEU A 16 15.60 11.60 42.15
N TRP A 17 14.61 10.97 41.52
CA TRP A 17 14.49 9.50 41.51
C TRP A 17 15.62 8.80 40.76
N VAL A 18 16.12 9.40 39.68
CA VAL A 18 17.27 8.87 38.95
C VAL A 18 18.53 8.92 39.82
N VAL A 19 18.75 10.02 40.54
CA VAL A 19 19.91 10.17 41.44
C VAL A 19 19.86 9.16 42.59
N VAL A 20 18.69 8.94 43.18
CA VAL A 20 18.49 7.92 44.24
C VAL A 20 18.74 6.51 43.68
N GLY A 21 18.27 6.22 42.47
CA GLY A 21 18.53 4.95 41.80
C GLY A 21 20.03 4.68 41.61
N VAL A 22 20.78 5.68 41.13
CA VAL A 22 22.23 5.59 40.91
C VAL A 22 22.99 5.35 42.22
N LEU A 23 22.63 6.06 43.30
CA LEU A 23 23.22 5.87 44.63
C LEU A 23 22.95 4.48 45.21
N VAL A 24 21.75 3.93 45.00
CA VAL A 24 21.41 2.56 45.43
C VAL A 24 22.21 1.53 44.65
N THR A 25 22.40 1.69 43.33
CA THR A 25 23.28 0.80 42.54
C THR A 25 24.75 0.90 42.94
N LEU A 26 25.25 2.08 43.27
CA LEU A 26 26.63 2.25 43.75
C LEU A 26 26.86 1.56 45.10
N LEU A 27 25.87 1.58 46.00
CA LEU A 27 25.93 0.88 47.28
C LEU A 27 25.81 -0.66 47.15
N ILE A 28 25.24 -1.17 46.06
CA ILE A 28 25.16 -2.61 45.78
C ILE A 28 26.48 -3.16 45.22
N LEU A 29 27.33 -2.30 44.63
CA LEU A 29 28.59 -2.70 43.97
C LEU A 29 29.84 -2.68 44.87
N GLU A 30 29.74 -2.26 46.14
CA GLU A 30 30.86 -2.42 47.09
C GLU A 30 30.97 -3.90 47.53
N ASP A 31 31.77 -4.68 46.80
CA ASP A 31 32.11 -6.06 47.15
C ASP A 31 33.10 -6.08 48.33
N LYS A 32 32.60 -6.40 49.54
CA LYS A 32 33.38 -6.48 50.79
C LYS A 32 33.95 -7.89 51.04
N SER A 33 34.08 -8.72 50.01
CA SER A 33 34.64 -10.07 50.13
C SER A 33 36.17 -10.07 50.23
N ILE A 34 36.71 -10.90 51.11
CA ILE A 34 38.16 -11.11 51.30
C ILE A 34 38.53 -12.41 50.58
N GLU A 35 39.53 -12.36 49.71
CA GLU A 35 40.02 -13.54 48.98
C GLU A 35 41.01 -14.32 49.83
N VAL A 36 40.81 -15.64 49.94
CA VAL A 36 41.53 -16.51 50.88
C VAL A 36 41.97 -17.78 50.19
N SER A 37 43.12 -18.36 50.59
CA SER A 37 43.57 -19.66 50.08
C SER A 37 42.94 -20.85 50.82
N LEU A 38 42.96 -22.04 50.21
CA LEU A 38 42.33 -23.25 50.76
C LEU A 38 42.87 -23.68 52.16
N PRO A 39 44.17 -23.56 52.46
CA PRO A 39 44.70 -23.80 53.81
C PRO A 39 44.25 -22.77 54.85
N GLU A 40 44.15 -21.50 54.45
CA GLU A 40 43.70 -20.41 55.32
C GLU A 40 42.20 -20.53 55.62
N LEU A 41 41.39 -20.89 54.62
CA LEU A 41 39.97 -21.18 54.80
C LEU A 41 39.76 -22.33 55.82
N LYS A 42 40.59 -23.38 55.76
CA LYS A 42 40.55 -24.48 56.74
C LYS A 42 40.90 -24.02 58.15
N LYS A 43 41.80 -23.04 58.30
CA LYS A 43 42.15 -22.48 59.61
C LYS A 43 41.03 -21.61 60.16
N ILE A 44 40.41 -20.80 59.30
CA ILE A 44 39.25 -19.97 59.66
C ILE A 44 38.06 -20.86 60.07
N ALA A 45 37.79 -21.93 59.33
CA ALA A 45 36.74 -22.90 59.64
C ALA A 45 36.97 -23.72 60.95
N GLN A 46 38.19 -23.67 61.51
CA GLN A 46 38.49 -24.29 62.81
C GLN A 46 38.32 -23.31 63.97
N GLU A 47 38.45 -22.01 63.71
CA GLU A 47 38.32 -20.94 64.72
C GLU A 47 36.90 -20.35 64.76
N HIS A 48 36.17 -20.43 63.65
CA HIS A 48 34.84 -19.83 63.46
C HIS A 48 33.91 -20.79 62.69
N ASP A 49 32.63 -20.84 63.08
CA ASP A 49 31.63 -21.66 62.39
C ASP A 49 31.17 -20.99 61.08
N ILE A 50 31.23 -21.74 59.99
CA ILE A 50 30.75 -21.30 58.68
C ILE A 50 29.26 -21.61 58.58
N ASN A 51 28.45 -20.57 58.51
CA ASN A 51 26.99 -20.67 58.52
C ASN A 51 26.37 -20.90 57.15
N GLU A 52 26.98 -20.34 56.11
CA GLU A 52 26.42 -20.36 54.77
C GLU A 52 27.55 -20.44 53.75
N ILE A 53 27.28 -21.15 52.65
CA ILE A 53 28.20 -21.30 51.53
C ILE A 53 27.40 -21.07 50.25
N SER A 54 27.89 -20.20 49.37
CA SER A 54 27.29 -19.93 48.06
C SER A 54 28.35 -20.05 46.96
N PHE A 55 27.93 -20.35 45.74
CA PHE A 55 28.84 -20.52 44.61
C PHE A 55 28.36 -19.70 43.42
N ASP A 56 29.30 -19.11 42.70
CA ASP A 56 29.10 -18.57 41.36
C ASP A 56 30.04 -19.28 40.37
N SER A 57 29.94 -18.96 39.08
CA SER A 57 30.72 -19.49 37.97
C SER A 57 32.24 -19.44 38.13
N LYS A 58 32.77 -18.65 39.08
CA LYS A 58 34.22 -18.47 39.29
C LYS A 58 34.70 -18.69 40.73
N PHE A 59 33.86 -18.48 41.74
CA PHE A 59 34.26 -18.50 43.16
C PHE A 59 33.22 -19.19 44.04
N GLY A 60 33.69 -19.81 45.13
CA GLY A 60 32.87 -20.16 46.29
C GLY A 60 33.02 -19.11 47.38
N TYR A 61 31.89 -18.67 47.95
CA TYR A 61 31.82 -17.70 49.04
C TYR A 61 31.41 -18.41 50.34
N PHE A 62 32.11 -18.09 51.42
CA PHE A 62 31.94 -18.66 52.75
C PHE A 62 31.62 -17.55 53.74
N TYR A 63 30.55 -17.73 54.51
CA TYR A 63 30.04 -16.75 55.46
C TYR A 63 30.24 -17.25 56.89
N ASP A 64 30.96 -16.46 57.68
CA ASP A 64 31.17 -16.69 59.12
C ASP A 64 30.03 -16.07 59.95
N ASP A 65 29.81 -16.55 61.18
CA ASP A 65 28.98 -15.99 62.26
C ASP A 65 29.10 -14.46 62.39
N SER A 66 30.31 -13.93 62.19
CA SER A 66 30.60 -12.49 62.28
C SER A 66 30.26 -11.70 61.00
N ASN A 67 29.59 -12.33 60.02
CA ASN A 67 29.17 -11.73 58.75
C ASN A 67 30.33 -11.31 57.82
N HIS A 68 31.54 -11.86 58.03
CA HIS A 68 32.66 -11.76 57.10
C HIS A 68 32.44 -12.70 55.91
N ILE A 69 32.81 -12.22 54.71
CA ILE A 69 32.62 -12.96 53.46
C ILE A 69 34.01 -13.32 52.91
N TYR A 70 34.30 -14.61 52.85
CA TYR A 70 35.53 -15.14 52.29
C TYR A 70 35.27 -15.74 50.92
N ARG A 71 36.08 -15.42 49.91
CA ARG A 71 35.95 -15.99 48.56
C ARG A 71 37.17 -16.85 48.20
N LEU A 72 36.92 -18.00 47.57
CA LEU A 72 37.93 -18.96 47.12
C LEU A 72 37.67 -19.35 45.65
N PRO A 73 38.68 -19.35 44.76
CA PRO A 73 38.51 -19.78 43.37
C PRO A 73 38.03 -21.23 43.28
N LEU A 74 37.03 -21.47 42.42
CA LEU A 74 36.41 -22.80 42.28
C LEU A 74 37.43 -23.87 41.81
N GLU A 75 38.41 -23.47 41.00
CA GLU A 75 39.48 -24.34 40.51
C GLU A 75 40.35 -24.90 41.65
N SER A 76 40.57 -24.11 42.71
CA SER A 76 41.32 -24.56 43.88
C SER A 76 40.57 -25.63 44.69
N LEU A 77 39.23 -25.64 44.63
CA LEU A 77 38.37 -26.66 45.24
C LEU A 77 38.34 -27.97 44.43
N LEU A 78 38.61 -27.90 43.12
CA LEU A 78 38.49 -29.04 42.18
C LEU A 78 39.79 -29.84 41.99
N VAL A 79 40.94 -29.33 42.44
CA VAL A 79 42.28 -29.90 42.19
C VAL A 79 42.73 -30.97 43.22
N SER A 80 41.88 -31.38 44.17
CA SER A 80 42.17 -32.57 45.00
C SER A 80 41.76 -33.88 44.30
N GLU A 81 42.65 -34.36 43.42
CA GLU A 81 43.01 -35.76 43.04
C GLU A 81 42.26 -36.92 43.77
N ASN A 82 41.83 -38.07 43.22
CA ASN A 82 41.89 -38.84 41.95
C ASN A 82 40.84 -40.00 42.15
N ALA A 83 40.03 -40.51 41.22
CA ALA A 83 40.36 -41.25 40.00
C ALA A 83 39.10 -41.49 39.12
N GLN A 84 39.36 -41.86 37.88
CA GLN A 84 38.50 -41.85 36.68
C GLN A 84 38.02 -43.31 36.37
N ILE A 85 36.77 -43.57 35.95
CA ILE A 85 36.30 -44.04 34.60
C ILE A 85 35.15 -45.08 34.83
N ASP A 86 34.20 -45.17 33.89
CA ASP A 86 33.09 -46.15 33.76
C ASP A 86 31.79 -45.94 34.57
N GLY A 87 31.16 -44.78 34.36
CA GLY A 87 29.70 -44.74 34.20
C GLY A 87 28.81 -45.22 35.36
N GLN A 88 29.09 -44.87 36.63
CA GLN A 88 28.12 -44.53 37.70
C GLN A 88 28.88 -44.16 39.00
N ILE A 89 28.18 -43.47 39.92
CA ILE A 89 28.66 -42.51 40.94
C ILE A 89 29.20 -43.17 42.24
N LEU A 90 30.08 -42.43 42.96
CA LEU A 90 30.23 -42.26 44.44
C LEU A 90 31.68 -42.57 44.93
N ASN A 91 32.31 -41.92 45.91
CA ASN A 91 31.92 -41.00 46.99
C ASN A 91 33.23 -40.39 47.59
N LEU A 92 33.23 -39.12 48.02
CA LEU A 92 34.26 -38.60 48.95
C LEU A 92 33.59 -38.23 50.28
N SER A 93 33.06 -39.26 50.93
CA SER A 93 32.57 -39.23 52.30
C SER A 93 33.73 -39.42 53.28
N TYR A 94 34.63 -38.45 53.42
CA TYR A 94 35.46 -38.29 54.64
C TYR A 94 35.90 -36.84 54.81
N LEU A 95 34.93 -35.95 54.99
CA LEU A 95 35.05 -34.85 55.95
C LEU A 95 33.65 -34.60 56.48
N ASN A 96 33.38 -35.23 57.62
CA ASN A 96 32.17 -35.06 58.41
C ASN A 96 31.95 -33.59 58.74
N LEU A 97 31.15 -32.90 57.95
CA LEU A 97 30.40 -31.73 58.39
C LEU A 97 28.92 -32.08 58.23
N SER A 98 28.28 -32.27 59.38
CA SER A 98 26.87 -32.61 59.51
C SER A 98 26.00 -31.50 58.90
N PHE A 99 25.54 -31.69 57.65
CA PHE A 99 24.56 -30.83 57.00
C PHE A 99 23.19 -30.96 57.69
N LYS A 100 22.89 -30.03 58.60
CA LYS A 100 21.52 -29.79 59.07
C LYS A 100 20.91 -28.61 58.31
N ASN A 101 19.83 -28.92 57.61
CA ASN A 101 18.82 -28.04 57.04
C ASN A 101 19.17 -27.36 55.70
N THR A 102 18.30 -27.66 54.75
CA THR A 102 18.08 -27.07 53.42
C THR A 102 18.28 -25.55 53.38
N PRO A 103 19.00 -24.99 52.39
CA PRO A 103 19.24 -23.55 52.30
C PRO A 103 17.96 -22.82 51.92
N LYS A 104 17.49 -21.94 52.82
CA LYS A 104 16.48 -20.92 52.51
C LYS A 104 17.18 -19.75 51.82
N ILE A 105 16.82 -19.48 50.58
CA ILE A 105 17.19 -18.25 49.88
C ILE A 105 16.51 -17.09 50.63
N THR A 106 17.23 -16.42 51.52
CA THR A 106 16.77 -15.17 52.14
C THR A 106 17.81 -14.09 51.94
N THR A 107 17.57 -13.24 50.96
CA THR A 107 18.31 -11.99 50.74
C THR A 107 18.16 -11.09 51.97
N LYS A 108 19.17 -11.07 52.86
CA LYS A 108 19.27 -10.07 53.93
C LYS A 108 19.72 -8.73 53.36
N LEU A 109 18.82 -8.04 52.65
CA LEU A 109 18.99 -6.63 52.34
C LEU A 109 18.99 -5.80 53.65
N PRO A 110 19.84 -4.77 53.78
CA PRO A 110 19.86 -3.89 54.96
C PRO A 110 18.47 -3.29 55.21
N LEU A 111 18.09 -3.14 56.49
CA LEU A 111 16.77 -2.63 56.87
C LEU A 111 16.46 -1.26 56.25
N SER A 112 17.47 -0.41 56.10
CA SER A 112 17.37 0.91 55.42
C SER A 112 16.93 0.79 53.95
N VAL A 113 17.43 -0.20 53.23
CA VAL A 113 17.10 -0.44 51.81
C VAL A 113 15.69 -1.00 51.68
N LYS A 114 15.27 -1.90 52.59
CA LYS A 114 13.91 -2.43 52.63
C LYS A 114 12.88 -1.32 52.91
N ILE A 115 13.20 -0.40 53.81
CA ILE A 115 12.34 0.77 54.12
C ILE A 115 12.21 1.69 52.90
N LEU A 116 13.30 1.95 52.17
CA LEU A 116 13.28 2.78 50.96
C LEU A 116 12.45 2.16 49.83
N ILE A 117 12.58 0.86 49.60
CA ILE A 117 11.78 0.14 48.58
C ILE A 117 10.30 0.14 48.98
N ALA A 118 9.97 -0.09 50.25
CA ALA A 118 8.60 -0.04 50.73
C ALA A 118 7.97 1.37 50.58
N LEU A 119 8.72 2.43 50.89
CA LEU A 119 8.29 3.81 50.68
C LEU A 119 8.08 4.13 49.20
N ALA A 120 8.96 3.65 48.31
CA ALA A 120 8.83 3.85 46.87
C ALA A 120 7.56 3.18 46.31
N ILE A 121 7.27 1.95 46.74
CA ILE A 121 6.09 1.19 46.30
C ILE A 121 4.79 1.83 46.80
N ILE A 122 4.79 2.49 47.97
CA ILE A 122 3.59 3.14 48.51
C ILE A 122 3.36 4.52 47.87
N ILE A 123 4.42 5.30 47.64
CA ILE A 123 4.29 6.70 47.18
C ILE A 123 4.01 6.80 45.67
N ALA A 124 4.59 5.91 44.85
CA ALA A 124 4.41 5.90 43.40
C ALA A 124 2.93 5.81 42.95
N PRO A 125 2.12 4.85 43.44
CA PRO A 125 0.73 4.73 43.02
C PRO A 125 -0.15 5.89 43.51
N ILE A 126 0.17 6.53 44.65
CA ILE A 126 -0.60 7.67 45.16
C ILE A 126 -0.46 8.89 44.23
N PHE A 127 0.74 9.12 43.69
CA PHE A 127 0.98 10.23 42.76
C PHE A 127 0.35 9.99 41.39
N GLU A 128 0.44 8.76 40.88
CA GLU A 128 -0.15 8.38 39.60
C GLU A 128 -1.68 8.41 39.64
N TYR A 129 -2.27 7.96 40.76
CA TYR A 129 -3.72 8.01 40.99
C TYR A 129 -4.26 9.44 41.06
N LYS A 130 -3.52 10.36 41.71
CA LYS A 130 -3.91 11.78 41.78
C LYS A 130 -3.85 12.45 40.40
N HIS A 131 -2.84 12.12 39.58
CA HIS A 131 -2.75 12.63 38.21
C HIS A 131 -3.91 12.11 37.32
N LEU A 132 -4.28 10.83 37.47
CA LEU A 132 -5.37 10.22 36.72
C LEU A 132 -6.73 10.87 37.03
N ILE A 133 -6.97 11.22 38.30
CA ILE A 133 -8.20 11.91 38.73
C ILE A 133 -8.28 13.32 38.16
N GLU A 134 -7.19 14.11 38.20
CA GLU A 134 -7.18 15.45 37.62
C GLU A 134 -7.37 15.42 36.09
N LYS A 135 -6.80 14.43 35.40
CA LYS A 135 -6.99 14.22 33.96
C LYS A 135 -8.45 13.91 33.62
N LYS A 136 -9.07 12.95 34.33
CA LYS A 136 -10.49 12.62 34.17
C LYS A 136 -11.42 13.79 34.50
N LYS A 137 -11.08 14.63 35.48
CA LYS A 137 -11.87 15.81 35.86
C LYS A 137 -11.79 16.92 34.80
N LYS A 138 -10.60 17.16 34.23
CA LYS A 138 -10.40 18.10 33.11
C LYS A 138 -11.14 17.64 31.85
N GLU A 139 -11.10 16.35 31.53
CA GLU A 139 -11.85 15.77 30.39
C GLU A 139 -13.37 15.87 30.56
N ARG A 140 -13.90 15.63 31.77
CA ARG A 140 -15.34 15.79 32.06
C ARG A 140 -15.80 17.25 31.95
N LEU A 141 -14.97 18.20 32.40
CA LEU A 141 -15.27 19.63 32.28
C LEU A 141 -15.24 20.10 30.83
N ILE A 142 -14.28 19.64 30.03
CA ILE A 142 -14.21 19.91 28.59
C ILE A 142 -15.43 19.31 27.87
N ARG A 143 -15.83 18.07 28.21
CA ARG A 143 -17.04 17.46 27.64
C ARG A 143 -18.31 18.24 27.97
N ARG A 144 -18.49 18.64 29.23
CA ARG A 144 -19.65 19.47 29.65
C ARG A 144 -19.63 20.85 28.99
N ALA A 145 -18.47 21.49 28.88
CA ALA A 145 -18.35 22.76 28.18
C ALA A 145 -18.71 22.62 26.68
N ASN A 146 -18.24 21.54 26.04
CA ASN A 146 -18.55 21.25 24.64
C ASN A 146 -20.03 20.88 24.44
N GLU A 147 -20.66 20.19 25.38
CA GLU A 147 -22.11 19.92 25.37
C GLU A 147 -22.92 21.21 25.53
N ILE A 148 -22.51 22.13 26.41
CA ILE A 148 -23.17 23.43 26.58
C ILE A 148 -23.01 24.29 25.32
N ILE A 149 -21.83 24.30 24.71
CA ILE A 149 -21.58 25.01 23.44
C ILE A 149 -22.41 24.38 22.30
N ALA A 150 -22.48 23.05 22.22
CA ALA A 150 -23.27 22.34 21.21
C ALA A 150 -24.78 22.57 21.39
N ASN A 151 -25.27 22.62 22.63
CA ASN A 151 -26.67 22.91 22.94
C ASN A 151 -27.00 24.38 22.65
N LYS A 152 -26.10 25.32 22.96
CA LYS A 152 -26.28 26.74 22.63
C LYS A 152 -26.25 26.99 21.12
N HIS A 153 -25.40 26.26 20.38
CA HIS A 153 -25.42 26.27 18.91
C HIS A 153 -26.68 25.61 18.34
N ARG A 154 -27.23 24.57 18.99
CA ARG A 154 -28.51 23.96 18.60
C ARG A 154 -29.69 24.90 18.84
N GLU A 155 -29.76 25.58 19.98
CA GLU A 155 -30.81 26.55 20.28
C GLU A 155 -30.78 27.74 19.32
N HIS A 156 -29.59 28.28 19.04
CA HIS A 156 -29.42 29.36 18.05
C HIS A 156 -29.75 28.90 16.62
N LYS A 157 -29.48 27.63 16.28
CA LYS A 157 -29.86 27.04 14.99
C LYS A 157 -31.37 26.77 14.90
N LEU A 158 -32.00 26.36 16.00
CA LEU A 158 -33.45 26.13 16.11
C LEU A 158 -34.26 27.44 16.01
N GLN A 159 -33.74 28.55 16.55
CA GLN A 159 -34.34 29.88 16.39
C GLN A 159 -34.22 30.43 14.96
N ILE A 160 -33.12 30.12 14.25
CA ILE A 160 -32.97 30.48 12.83
C ILE A 160 -33.84 29.57 11.92
N LEU A 161 -34.12 28.34 12.36
CA LEU A 161 -34.97 27.36 11.67
C LEU A 161 -36.48 27.59 11.86
N SER A 162 -36.92 28.41 12.82
CA SER A 162 -38.36 28.70 13.02
C SER A 162 -38.89 29.81 12.11
N ASP A 163 -38.02 30.68 11.60
CA ASP A 163 -38.41 31.87 10.82
C ASP A 163 -38.23 31.71 9.30
N THR A 164 -37.96 30.49 8.82
CA THR A 164 -37.85 30.18 7.38
C THR A 164 -38.95 29.20 6.94
N PRO A 165 -39.66 29.47 5.83
CA PRO A 165 -40.79 28.64 5.41
C PRO A 165 -40.29 27.26 4.96
N ARG A 166 -40.84 26.20 5.58
CA ARG A 166 -40.57 24.81 5.22
C ARG A 166 -41.05 24.50 3.80
N LYS A 167 -40.12 24.36 2.86
CA LYS A 167 -40.29 23.55 1.64
C LYS A 167 -39.26 22.41 1.66
N ASN A 168 -39.69 21.24 1.22
CA ASN A 168 -38.96 19.97 1.20
C ASN A 168 -37.75 19.97 0.26
N ASP A 169 -36.64 20.61 0.63
CA ASP A 169 -35.38 20.52 -0.12
C ASP A 169 -34.43 19.49 0.51
N MET A 170 -34.79 18.21 0.42
CA MET A 170 -33.83 17.10 0.62
C MET A 170 -33.52 16.36 -0.68
N SER A 171 -34.10 16.77 -1.81
CA SER A 171 -33.71 16.32 -3.14
C SER A 171 -32.62 17.24 -3.68
N LEU A 172 -31.42 16.72 -3.89
CA LEU A 172 -30.40 17.43 -4.67
C LEU A 172 -30.95 17.77 -6.06
N ASN A 173 -30.64 18.96 -6.57
CA ASN A 173 -30.86 19.32 -7.98
C ASN A 173 -29.83 18.56 -8.85
N ILE A 174 -30.04 17.24 -9.01
CA ILE A 174 -29.38 16.45 -10.05
C ILE A 174 -30.04 16.85 -11.38
N GLU A 175 -29.48 17.85 -12.04
CA GLU A 175 -29.93 18.30 -13.36
C GLU A 175 -29.12 17.59 -14.46
N PRO A 176 -29.78 17.19 -15.56
CA PRO A 176 -29.08 16.62 -16.70
C PRO A 176 -28.16 17.66 -17.34
N LEU A 177 -26.87 17.35 -17.43
CA LEU A 177 -25.92 18.17 -18.18
C LEU A 177 -26.04 17.81 -19.66
N LYS A 178 -26.01 18.81 -20.54
CA LYS A 178 -25.75 18.59 -21.97
C LYS A 178 -24.26 18.69 -22.20
N SER A 179 -23.63 17.58 -22.58
CA SER A 179 -22.22 17.59 -22.95
C SER A 179 -22.03 18.24 -24.32
N SER A 180 -21.15 19.23 -24.40
CA SER A 180 -20.69 19.82 -25.66
C SER A 180 -19.43 19.15 -26.22
N VAL A 181 -18.83 18.23 -25.45
CA VAL A 181 -17.58 17.55 -25.80
C VAL A 181 -17.87 16.44 -26.79
N LYS A 182 -17.08 16.35 -27.87
CA LYS A 182 -17.17 15.28 -28.88
C LYS A 182 -15.92 14.42 -28.90
N PHE A 183 -15.93 13.32 -29.66
CA PHE A 183 -14.72 12.50 -29.81
C PHE A 183 -13.57 13.26 -30.49
N SER A 184 -13.86 14.30 -31.27
CA SER A 184 -12.82 15.19 -31.82
C SER A 184 -12.01 15.93 -30.74
N ASP A 185 -12.57 16.08 -29.55
CA ASP A 185 -11.94 16.79 -28.43
C ASP A 185 -11.21 15.83 -27.48
N VAL A 186 -11.28 14.51 -27.74
CA VAL A 186 -10.63 13.47 -26.95
C VAL A 186 -9.62 12.73 -27.83
N ALA A 187 -8.35 13.06 -27.64
CA ALA A 187 -7.23 12.39 -28.28
C ALA A 187 -6.63 11.31 -27.34
N GLY A 188 -5.89 10.36 -27.91
CA GLY A 188 -5.18 9.33 -27.16
C GLY A 188 -6.04 8.16 -26.68
N ILE A 189 -7.08 7.83 -27.44
CA ILE A 189 -8.00 6.72 -27.15
C ILE A 189 -8.08 5.72 -28.31
N SER A 190 -7.04 5.62 -29.16
CA SER A 190 -7.11 4.78 -30.37
C SER A 190 -7.40 3.32 -30.03
N ASP A 191 -6.77 2.82 -28.98
CA ASP A 191 -6.86 1.42 -28.55
C ASP A 191 -8.27 1.02 -28.08
N VAL A 192 -9.08 1.98 -27.64
CA VAL A 192 -10.42 1.76 -27.07
C VAL A 192 -11.53 2.37 -27.93
N LYS A 193 -11.19 2.99 -29.06
CA LYS A 193 -12.13 3.76 -29.86
C LYS A 193 -13.26 2.90 -30.42
N ASP A 194 -12.95 1.69 -30.87
CA ASP A 194 -13.93 0.78 -31.45
C ASP A 194 -14.94 0.30 -30.41
N ASP A 195 -14.47 -0.04 -29.20
CA ASP A 195 -15.33 -0.38 -28.05
C ASP A 195 -16.30 0.78 -27.70
N LEU A 196 -15.79 2.01 -27.75
CA LEU A 196 -16.57 3.21 -27.45
C LEU A 196 -17.56 3.56 -28.58
N LEU A 197 -17.17 3.34 -29.83
CA LEU A 197 -18.03 3.57 -31.00
C LEU A 197 -19.21 2.61 -31.03
N GLU A 198 -19.04 1.38 -30.57
CA GLU A 198 -20.14 0.41 -30.42
C GLU A 198 -21.20 0.92 -29.43
N ILE A 199 -20.78 1.45 -28.28
CA ILE A 199 -21.68 2.04 -27.28
C ILE A 199 -22.45 3.23 -27.89
N VAL A 200 -21.77 4.04 -28.70
CA VAL A 200 -22.40 5.19 -29.39
C VAL A 200 -23.38 4.74 -30.47
N ASP A 201 -23.04 3.75 -31.29
CA ASP A 201 -23.94 3.21 -32.32
C ASP A 201 -25.19 2.61 -31.69
N TYR A 202 -25.05 1.92 -30.56
CA TYR A 202 -26.18 1.40 -29.81
C TYR A 202 -27.14 2.51 -29.34
N LEU A 203 -26.61 3.56 -28.70
CA LEU A 203 -27.44 4.66 -28.19
C LEU A 203 -28.13 5.45 -29.32
N LYS A 204 -27.51 5.54 -30.50
CA LYS A 204 -28.10 6.21 -31.67
C LYS A 204 -29.13 5.33 -32.38
N ASN A 205 -28.86 4.03 -32.50
CA ASN A 205 -29.61 3.09 -33.33
C ASN A 205 -30.06 1.84 -32.54
N PRO A 206 -30.82 1.98 -31.42
CA PRO A 206 -31.13 0.84 -30.55
C PRO A 206 -31.95 -0.26 -31.25
N LYS A 207 -32.80 0.11 -32.22
CA LYS A 207 -33.64 -0.84 -32.98
C LYS A 207 -32.81 -1.88 -33.75
N LYS A 208 -31.71 -1.44 -34.37
CA LYS A 208 -30.79 -2.30 -35.15
C LYS A 208 -30.29 -3.49 -34.32
N TYR A 209 -30.04 -3.27 -33.03
CA TYR A 209 -29.57 -4.29 -32.10
C TYR A 209 -30.72 -5.14 -31.56
N GLN A 210 -31.85 -4.51 -31.23
CA GLN A 210 -33.07 -5.20 -30.77
C GLN A 210 -33.61 -6.20 -31.80
N ASP A 211 -33.58 -5.86 -33.08
CA ASP A 211 -34.04 -6.73 -34.18
C ASP A 211 -33.19 -8.02 -34.30
N LEU A 212 -31.93 -7.97 -33.84
CA LEU A 212 -31.00 -9.11 -33.80
C LEU A 212 -30.98 -9.80 -32.43
N GLY A 213 -31.79 -9.35 -31.47
CA GLY A 213 -31.76 -9.86 -30.10
C GLY A 213 -30.47 -9.55 -29.34
N ILE A 214 -29.73 -8.51 -29.76
CA ILE A 214 -28.49 -8.05 -29.12
C ILE A 214 -28.85 -6.98 -28.10
N TYR A 215 -28.42 -7.19 -26.86
CA TYR A 215 -28.63 -6.27 -25.75
C TYR A 215 -27.37 -5.47 -25.44
N PRO A 216 -27.49 -4.18 -25.08
CA PRO A 216 -26.34 -3.37 -24.72
C PRO A 216 -25.77 -3.80 -23.37
N PRO A 217 -24.49 -3.49 -23.11
CA PRO A 217 -23.98 -3.55 -21.76
C PRO A 217 -24.75 -2.56 -20.86
N LYS A 218 -25.22 -3.04 -19.70
CA LYS A 218 -25.88 -2.16 -18.72
C LYS A 218 -24.87 -1.19 -18.09
N GLY A 219 -23.63 -1.64 -17.94
CA GLY A 219 -22.60 -0.89 -17.24
C GLY A 219 -21.22 -1.03 -17.87
N VAL A 220 -20.56 0.11 -18.08
CA VAL A 220 -19.20 0.17 -18.62
C VAL A 220 -18.26 0.70 -17.54
N LEU A 221 -17.25 -0.07 -17.18
CA LEU A 221 -16.21 0.35 -16.24
C LEU A 221 -14.95 0.81 -16.98
N LEU A 222 -14.65 2.11 -16.90
CA LEU A 222 -13.40 2.70 -17.37
C LEU A 222 -12.33 2.55 -16.29
N VAL A 223 -11.28 1.80 -16.61
CA VAL A 223 -10.14 1.55 -15.70
C VAL A 223 -8.90 2.20 -16.28
N GLY A 224 -8.15 2.97 -15.48
CA GLY A 224 -6.87 3.52 -15.94
C GLY A 224 -6.24 4.46 -14.95
N ALA A 225 -4.99 4.85 -15.19
CA ALA A 225 -4.27 5.79 -14.34
C ALA A 225 -5.03 7.14 -14.18
N PRO A 226 -4.77 7.91 -13.11
CA PRO A 226 -5.34 9.25 -12.99
C PRO A 226 -4.89 10.13 -14.15
N GLY A 227 -5.80 10.95 -14.68
CA GLY A 227 -5.48 11.94 -15.73
C GLY A 227 -5.49 11.41 -17.17
N VAL A 228 -5.80 10.14 -17.43
CA VAL A 228 -5.90 9.58 -18.81
C VAL A 228 -7.19 9.98 -19.56
N GLY A 229 -8.04 10.83 -18.97
CA GLY A 229 -9.22 11.35 -19.66
C GLY A 229 -10.50 10.52 -19.52
N LYS A 230 -10.61 9.60 -18.55
CA LYS A 230 -11.83 8.80 -18.30
C LYS A 230 -13.12 9.63 -18.25
N THR A 231 -13.12 10.74 -17.50
CA THR A 231 -14.26 11.67 -17.40
C THR A 231 -14.54 12.39 -18.73
N MET A 232 -13.51 12.69 -19.51
CA MET A 232 -13.65 13.31 -20.84
C MET A 232 -14.23 12.32 -21.86
N ILE A 233 -13.79 11.06 -21.81
CA ILE A 233 -14.33 9.97 -22.63
C ILE A 233 -15.84 9.82 -22.40
N ALA A 234 -16.28 9.76 -21.13
CA ALA A 234 -17.71 9.64 -20.82
C ALA A 234 -18.54 10.84 -21.32
N LYS A 235 -17.99 12.06 -21.19
CA LYS A 235 -18.61 13.27 -21.75
C LYS A 235 -18.66 13.26 -23.28
N ALA A 236 -17.62 12.73 -23.94
CA ALA A 236 -17.58 12.62 -25.39
C ALA A 236 -18.62 11.62 -25.92
N ILE A 237 -18.80 10.47 -25.27
CA ILE A 237 -19.86 9.50 -25.62
C ILE A 237 -21.23 10.17 -25.54
N ALA A 238 -21.50 10.90 -24.44
CA ALA A 238 -22.77 11.61 -24.28
C ALA A 238 -23.00 12.70 -25.33
N GLY A 239 -21.96 13.48 -25.65
CA GLY A 239 -22.03 14.54 -26.67
C GLY A 239 -22.17 14.00 -28.09
N GLU A 240 -21.54 12.86 -28.40
CA GLU A 240 -21.70 12.17 -29.68
C GLU A 240 -23.11 11.62 -29.87
N CYS A 241 -23.70 11.06 -28.81
CA CYS A 241 -25.07 10.54 -28.83
C CYS A 241 -26.13 11.64 -28.73
N GLY A 242 -25.77 12.83 -28.24
CA GLY A 242 -26.72 13.92 -27.99
C GLY A 242 -27.69 13.63 -26.84
N VAL A 243 -27.29 12.78 -25.89
CA VAL A 243 -28.14 12.32 -24.77
C VAL A 243 -27.82 13.07 -23.47
N PRO A 244 -28.79 13.20 -22.54
CA PRO A 244 -28.54 13.73 -21.20
C PRO A 244 -27.41 13.01 -20.47
N PHE A 245 -26.53 13.77 -19.81
CA PHE A 245 -25.40 13.28 -19.04
C PHE A 245 -25.58 13.59 -17.55
N PHE A 246 -25.71 12.55 -16.73
CA PHE A 246 -25.80 12.67 -15.28
C PHE A 246 -24.44 12.38 -14.65
N TYR A 247 -23.76 13.41 -14.15
CA TYR A 247 -22.46 13.28 -13.51
C TYR A 247 -22.60 13.17 -11.99
N GLN A 248 -22.03 12.13 -11.40
CA GLN A 248 -21.91 12.01 -9.94
C GLN A 248 -20.52 11.50 -9.55
N SER A 249 -19.97 12.02 -8.45
CA SER A 249 -18.74 11.48 -7.88
C SER A 249 -19.06 10.37 -6.87
N GLY A 250 -18.34 9.26 -6.89
CA GLY A 250 -18.46 8.14 -5.96
C GLY A 250 -18.36 8.60 -4.50
N SER A 251 -17.44 9.53 -4.22
CA SER A 251 -17.26 10.11 -2.88
C SER A 251 -18.47 10.93 -2.38
N SER A 252 -19.33 11.42 -3.28
CA SER A 252 -20.52 12.17 -2.89
C SER A 252 -21.64 11.31 -2.28
N PHE A 253 -21.57 10.00 -2.49
CA PHE A 253 -22.52 9.03 -1.93
C PHE A 253 -22.14 8.62 -0.50
N VAL A 254 -20.89 8.85 -0.09
CA VAL A 254 -20.41 8.58 1.27
C VAL A 254 -20.68 9.80 2.15
N GLN A 255 -21.56 9.67 3.15
CA GLN A 255 -21.85 10.73 4.11
C GLN A 255 -21.62 10.26 5.56
N MET A 256 -22.03 11.09 6.52
CA MET A 256 -22.06 10.74 7.94
C MET A 256 -23.45 10.23 8.38
N TYR A 257 -24.44 10.29 7.48
CA TYR A 257 -25.83 10.04 7.79
C TYR A 257 -26.29 8.79 7.06
N VAL A 258 -26.60 7.75 7.83
CA VAL A 258 -27.05 6.46 7.33
C VAL A 258 -28.28 6.63 6.42
N GLY A 259 -28.20 6.04 5.22
CA GLY A 259 -29.31 5.99 4.26
C GLY A 259 -29.38 7.15 3.26
N VAL A 260 -28.63 8.24 3.49
CA VAL A 260 -28.60 9.38 2.55
C VAL A 260 -27.92 8.98 1.24
N GLY A 261 -26.86 8.18 1.30
CA GLY A 261 -26.18 7.64 0.12
C GLY A 261 -27.13 6.80 -0.76
N ALA A 262 -27.83 5.82 -0.17
CA ALA A 262 -28.80 4.99 -0.86
C ALA A 262 -29.95 5.81 -1.49
N GLN A 263 -30.50 6.80 -0.78
CA GLN A 263 -31.53 7.67 -1.35
C GLN A 263 -31.05 8.42 -2.60
N ARG A 264 -29.82 8.93 -2.59
CA ARG A 264 -29.23 9.63 -3.74
C ARG A 264 -29.06 8.72 -4.95
N VAL A 265 -28.71 7.46 -4.72
CA VAL A 265 -28.62 6.46 -5.79
C VAL A 265 -30.00 6.27 -6.42
N ARG A 266 -31.06 6.04 -5.63
CA ARG A 266 -32.43 5.94 -6.16
C ARG A 266 -32.85 7.18 -6.94
N ASP A 267 -32.61 8.36 -6.40
CA ASP A 267 -32.99 9.62 -7.04
C ASP A 267 -32.25 9.84 -8.37
N LEU A 268 -30.96 9.48 -8.44
CA LEU A 268 -30.15 9.53 -9.65
C LEU A 268 -30.73 8.63 -10.75
N PHE A 269 -31.01 7.37 -10.42
CA PHE A 269 -31.57 6.41 -11.38
C PHE A 269 -33.00 6.75 -11.79
N ALA A 270 -33.84 7.24 -10.87
CA ALA A 270 -35.19 7.70 -11.18
C ALA A 270 -35.19 8.87 -12.18
N ARG A 271 -34.29 9.84 -12.02
CA ARG A 271 -34.15 10.96 -12.95
C ARG A 271 -33.57 10.54 -14.29
N ALA A 272 -32.60 9.64 -14.30
CA ALA A 272 -32.05 9.09 -15.54
C ALA A 272 -33.10 8.33 -16.35
N ARG A 273 -33.95 7.53 -15.68
CA ARG A 273 -35.13 6.87 -16.29
C ARG A 273 -36.12 7.86 -16.89
N ALA A 274 -36.42 8.94 -16.18
CA ALA A 274 -37.32 9.98 -16.69
C ALA A 274 -36.79 10.73 -17.93
N ASN A 275 -35.47 10.70 -18.15
CA ASN A 275 -34.79 11.37 -19.27
C ASN A 275 -34.15 10.37 -20.26
N ALA A 276 -34.60 9.12 -20.28
CA ALA A 276 -34.07 8.12 -21.19
C ALA A 276 -34.36 8.47 -22.67
N PRO A 277 -33.44 8.19 -23.61
CA PRO A 277 -32.12 7.58 -23.42
C PRO A 277 -31.12 8.53 -22.74
N SER A 278 -30.37 8.04 -21.75
CA SER A 278 -29.43 8.87 -20.97
C SER A 278 -28.20 8.10 -20.50
N ILE A 279 -27.15 8.84 -20.11
CA ILE A 279 -25.92 8.27 -19.55
C ILE A 279 -25.77 8.73 -18.11
N ILE A 280 -25.54 7.76 -17.21
CA ILE A 280 -25.12 8.02 -15.84
C ILE A 280 -23.62 7.82 -15.76
N PHE A 281 -22.87 8.82 -15.31
CA PHE A 281 -21.43 8.71 -15.06
C PHE A 281 -21.10 8.79 -13.58
N ILE A 282 -20.45 7.76 -13.05
CA ILE A 282 -19.97 7.69 -11.67
C ILE A 282 -18.44 7.70 -11.65
N ASP A 283 -17.84 8.84 -11.30
CA ASP A 283 -16.39 8.94 -11.12
C ASP A 283 -15.96 8.35 -9.78
N GLU A 284 -14.69 7.93 -9.63
CA GLU A 284 -14.15 7.36 -8.38
C GLU A 284 -15.07 6.30 -7.74
N ILE A 285 -15.58 5.34 -8.53
CA ILE A 285 -16.51 4.32 -8.03
C ILE A 285 -15.89 3.47 -6.90
N ASP A 286 -14.56 3.38 -6.81
CA ASP A 286 -13.87 2.75 -5.69
C ASP A 286 -14.08 3.46 -4.34
N ALA A 287 -14.64 4.67 -4.34
CA ALA A 287 -15.11 5.32 -3.13
C ALA A 287 -16.31 4.60 -2.51
N ILE A 288 -17.16 3.90 -3.29
CA ILE A 288 -18.33 3.12 -2.83
C ILE A 288 -18.31 1.63 -3.26
N GLY A 289 -17.27 1.20 -3.97
CA GLY A 289 -17.14 -0.15 -4.50
C GLY A 289 -15.92 -0.95 -4.04
N LYS A 290 -15.23 -0.61 -2.95
CA LYS A 290 -14.15 -1.40 -2.33
C LYS A 290 -14.59 -2.72 -1.67
N THR A 291 -13.84 -3.80 -1.91
CA THR A 291 -13.97 -5.07 -1.18
C THR A 291 -13.53 -4.89 0.28
N ARG A 292 -14.35 -5.33 1.24
CA ARG A 292 -14.05 -5.20 2.67
C ARG A 292 -12.94 -6.18 3.10
N SER A 293 -12.04 -5.71 3.96
CA SER A 293 -11.16 -6.53 4.79
C SER A 293 -11.33 -6.12 6.25
N GLY A 294 -12.09 -6.88 7.04
CA GLY A 294 -12.03 -6.87 8.51
C GLY A 294 -12.91 -5.89 9.30
N ASP A 295 -13.16 -4.65 8.89
CA ASP A 295 -13.71 -3.64 9.84
C ASP A 295 -15.25 -3.49 9.85
N SER A 296 -15.89 -3.74 11.00
CA SER A 296 -17.34 -3.82 11.25
C SER A 296 -18.11 -2.50 11.38
N ASN A 297 -17.50 -1.36 11.07
CA ASN A 297 -18.09 -0.05 11.42
C ASN A 297 -18.65 0.78 10.25
N ASN A 298 -18.67 0.29 9.00
CA ASN A 298 -19.14 1.08 7.84
C ASN A 298 -20.46 0.57 7.20
N HIS A 299 -21.53 0.52 7.99
CA HIS A 299 -22.87 0.08 7.54
C HIS A 299 -23.49 0.99 6.46
N GLU A 300 -23.20 2.29 6.46
CA GLU A 300 -23.74 3.24 5.46
C GLU A 300 -23.22 2.95 4.05
N TRP A 301 -21.95 2.58 3.99
CA TRP A 301 -21.24 2.32 2.75
C TRP A 301 -21.79 1.07 2.06
N GLU A 302 -21.95 -0.02 2.83
CA GLU A 302 -22.57 -1.27 2.37
C GLU A 302 -24.01 -1.04 1.91
N SER A 303 -24.79 -0.24 2.65
CA SER A 303 -26.16 0.11 2.26
C SER A 303 -26.20 0.84 0.92
N THR A 304 -25.26 1.73 0.67
CA THR A 304 -25.22 2.53 -0.58
C THR A 304 -24.75 1.70 -1.77
N LEU A 305 -23.77 0.82 -1.57
CA LEU A 305 -23.33 -0.15 -2.56
C LEU A 305 -24.48 -1.10 -2.94
N ASN A 306 -25.17 -1.67 -1.96
CA ASN A 306 -26.29 -2.58 -2.21
C ASN A 306 -27.44 -1.90 -2.95
N GLU A 307 -27.71 -0.63 -2.67
CA GLU A 307 -28.69 0.14 -3.44
C GLU A 307 -28.27 0.31 -4.90
N LEU A 308 -26.99 0.62 -5.15
CA LEU A 308 -26.46 0.70 -6.52
C LEU A 308 -26.59 -0.64 -7.24
N LEU A 309 -26.28 -1.75 -6.58
CA LEU A 309 -26.46 -3.08 -7.15
C LEU A 309 -27.93 -3.37 -7.46
N THR A 310 -28.83 -3.00 -6.56
CA THR A 310 -30.28 -3.18 -6.73
C THR A 310 -30.81 -2.36 -7.91
N GLU A 311 -30.39 -1.11 -8.06
CA GLU A 311 -30.75 -0.27 -9.20
C GLU A 311 -30.20 -0.86 -10.51
N MET A 312 -28.94 -1.31 -10.54
CA MET A 312 -28.33 -1.96 -11.72
C MET A 312 -29.06 -3.23 -12.15
N ASP A 313 -29.47 -4.07 -11.20
CA ASP A 313 -30.22 -5.29 -11.49
C ASP A 313 -31.67 -4.97 -11.87
N GLY A 314 -32.23 -3.88 -11.33
CA GLY A 314 -33.65 -3.54 -11.40
C GLY A 314 -34.15 -2.88 -12.68
N PHE A 315 -33.28 -2.31 -13.54
CA PHE A 315 -33.71 -1.75 -14.82
C PHE A 315 -33.57 -2.75 -15.98
N SER A 316 -34.54 -2.72 -16.91
CA SER A 316 -34.51 -3.58 -18.10
C SER A 316 -33.42 -3.13 -19.07
N GLU A 317 -32.87 -4.08 -19.82
CA GLU A 317 -31.84 -3.82 -20.86
C GLU A 317 -32.34 -2.89 -21.98
N GLN A 318 -33.67 -2.75 -22.09
CA GLN A 318 -34.35 -1.88 -23.05
C GLN A 318 -34.62 -0.46 -22.51
N SER A 319 -34.21 -0.15 -21.27
CA SER A 319 -34.47 1.17 -20.65
C SER A 319 -33.75 2.34 -21.34
N GLY A 320 -32.78 2.07 -22.23
CA GLY A 320 -32.01 3.10 -22.93
C GLY A 320 -31.05 3.88 -22.03
N ILE A 321 -30.73 3.33 -20.85
CA ILE A 321 -29.80 3.93 -19.89
C ILE A 321 -28.51 3.13 -19.89
N ILE A 322 -27.38 3.82 -19.97
CA ILE A 322 -26.05 3.21 -19.82
C ILE A 322 -25.35 3.84 -18.62
N VAL A 323 -24.84 3.00 -17.74
CA VAL A 323 -24.08 3.44 -16.56
C VAL A 323 -22.59 3.30 -16.84
N ILE A 324 -21.87 4.42 -16.86
CA ILE A 324 -20.43 4.45 -17.04
C ILE A 324 -19.79 4.77 -15.69
N ALA A 325 -18.91 3.91 -15.20
CA ALA A 325 -18.14 4.17 -13.98
C ALA A 325 -16.66 4.33 -14.30
N ALA A 326 -15.94 5.14 -13.53
CA ALA A 326 -14.49 5.29 -13.66
C ALA A 326 -13.78 4.96 -12.34
N THR A 327 -12.67 4.23 -12.44
CA THR A 327 -11.77 3.99 -11.30
C THR A 327 -10.30 4.06 -11.70
N ASN A 328 -9.47 4.46 -10.75
CA ASN A 328 -8.02 4.36 -10.86
C ASN A 328 -7.47 3.04 -10.30
N ARG A 329 -8.31 2.24 -9.62
CA ARG A 329 -7.91 1.10 -8.80
C ARG A 329 -8.85 -0.08 -9.02
N ALA A 330 -8.69 -0.79 -10.14
CA ALA A 330 -9.54 -1.94 -10.43
C ALA A 330 -9.34 -3.11 -9.45
N GLU A 331 -8.19 -3.19 -8.79
CA GLU A 331 -7.83 -4.24 -7.85
C GLU A 331 -8.65 -4.21 -6.55
N VAL A 332 -9.13 -3.03 -6.14
CA VAL A 332 -9.91 -2.90 -4.91
C VAL A 332 -11.41 -3.04 -5.12
N ILE A 333 -11.89 -3.01 -6.37
CA ILE A 333 -13.32 -3.05 -6.70
C ILE A 333 -13.95 -4.39 -6.29
N ASP A 334 -15.13 -4.34 -5.69
CA ASP A 334 -15.95 -5.47 -5.29
C ASP A 334 -16.34 -6.30 -6.53
N LYS A 335 -16.05 -7.60 -6.47
CA LYS A 335 -16.40 -8.56 -7.52
C LYS A 335 -17.90 -8.54 -7.84
N ALA A 336 -18.76 -8.18 -6.89
CA ALA A 336 -20.20 -8.06 -7.10
C ALA A 336 -20.56 -6.99 -8.15
N LEU A 337 -19.84 -5.87 -8.20
CA LEU A 337 -20.07 -4.83 -9.22
C LEU A 337 -19.71 -5.33 -10.62
N LEU A 338 -18.77 -6.28 -10.70
CA LEU A 338 -18.19 -6.77 -11.94
C LEU A 338 -18.87 -8.02 -12.51
N ARG A 339 -20.01 -8.43 -11.93
CA ARG A 339 -20.81 -9.57 -12.43
C ARG A 339 -21.62 -9.17 -13.67
N SER A 340 -21.99 -10.17 -14.46
CA SER A 340 -22.86 -10.00 -15.62
C SER A 340 -24.16 -9.29 -15.24
N GLY A 341 -24.62 -8.36 -16.08
CA GLY A 341 -25.80 -7.52 -15.81
C GLY A 341 -25.52 -6.28 -14.94
N ARG A 342 -24.26 -6.01 -14.60
CA ARG A 342 -23.84 -4.80 -13.86
C ARG A 342 -22.76 -4.08 -14.68
N PHE A 343 -21.51 -4.05 -14.21
CA PHE A 343 -20.36 -3.62 -15.04
C PHE A 343 -19.79 -4.81 -15.81
N ASP A 344 -20.55 -5.23 -16.81
CA ASP A 344 -20.24 -6.33 -17.73
C ASP A 344 -19.10 -5.98 -18.69
N ARG A 345 -19.00 -4.73 -19.13
CA ARG A 345 -17.89 -4.28 -19.99
C ARG A 345 -16.83 -3.52 -19.21
N ARG A 346 -15.56 -3.88 -19.41
CA ARG A 346 -14.40 -3.20 -18.81
C ARG A 346 -13.49 -2.69 -19.91
N ILE A 347 -13.21 -1.39 -19.89
CA ILE A 347 -12.36 -0.73 -20.88
C ILE A 347 -11.14 -0.17 -20.15
N PHE A 348 -9.96 -0.66 -20.52
CA PHE A 348 -8.69 -0.23 -19.95
C PHE A 348 -8.12 0.94 -20.76
N VAL A 349 -8.04 2.11 -20.14
CA VAL A 349 -7.48 3.32 -20.71
C VAL A 349 -6.05 3.48 -20.22
N ASP A 350 -5.11 3.15 -21.10
CA ASP A 350 -3.67 3.22 -20.84
C ASP A 350 -3.14 4.67 -20.93
N LEU A 351 -1.87 4.84 -20.57
CA LEU A 351 -1.16 6.08 -20.87
C LEU A 351 -0.99 6.24 -22.40
N PRO A 352 -1.03 7.48 -22.92
CA PRO A 352 -0.88 7.75 -24.34
C PRO A 352 0.54 7.42 -24.84
N ASN A 353 0.63 6.78 -26.00
CA ASN A 353 1.87 6.61 -26.76
C ASN A 353 2.34 7.95 -27.37
N ILE A 354 3.49 7.95 -28.04
CA ILE A 354 4.06 9.17 -28.65
C ILE A 354 3.10 9.89 -29.61
N LYS A 355 2.45 9.18 -30.53
CA LYS A 355 1.49 9.75 -31.50
C LYS A 355 0.24 10.28 -30.80
N GLU A 356 -0.27 9.52 -29.83
CA GLU A 356 -1.41 9.90 -28.99
C GLU A 356 -1.10 11.17 -28.18
N ARG A 357 0.14 11.32 -27.68
CA ARG A 357 0.58 12.55 -27.01
C ARG A 357 0.64 13.74 -27.94
N GLU A 358 1.11 13.58 -29.17
CA GLU A 358 1.07 14.64 -30.19
C GLU A 358 -0.38 15.09 -30.46
N ASP A 359 -1.30 14.15 -30.59
CA ASP A 359 -2.72 14.45 -30.82
C ASP A 359 -3.32 15.21 -29.62
N ILE A 360 -3.01 14.78 -28.39
CA ILE A 360 -3.44 15.48 -27.16
C ILE A 360 -2.84 16.89 -27.10
N LEU A 361 -1.56 17.06 -27.40
CA LEU A 361 -0.90 18.36 -27.46
C LEU A 361 -1.56 19.26 -28.50
N ARG A 362 -1.88 18.73 -29.69
CA ARG A 362 -2.55 19.47 -30.77
C ARG A 362 -3.93 19.98 -30.33
N VAL A 363 -4.70 19.16 -29.61
CA VAL A 363 -6.00 19.58 -29.04
C VAL A 363 -5.81 20.74 -28.04
N HIS A 364 -4.87 20.63 -27.11
CA HIS A 364 -4.66 21.65 -26.09
C HIS A 364 -3.99 22.94 -26.61
N LEU A 365 -3.26 22.86 -27.73
CA LEU A 365 -2.61 24.00 -28.39
C LEU A 365 -3.48 24.66 -29.47
N ARG A 366 -4.61 24.07 -29.87
CA ARG A 366 -5.48 24.56 -30.97
C ARG A 366 -5.83 26.05 -30.90
N ASN A 367 -6.02 26.59 -29.70
CA ASN A 367 -6.40 27.99 -29.47
C ASN A 367 -5.24 28.84 -28.88
N ARG A 368 -4.00 28.41 -29.06
CA ARG A 368 -2.81 29.06 -28.51
C ARG A 368 -1.79 29.29 -29.63
N ALA A 369 -1.27 30.50 -29.77
CA ALA A 369 -0.17 30.74 -30.70
C ALA A 369 1.09 30.03 -30.19
N HIS A 370 1.70 29.22 -31.04
CA HIS A 370 2.87 28.41 -30.69
C HIS A 370 3.73 28.14 -31.92
N ASN A 371 5.05 28.09 -31.71
CA ASN A 371 6.03 27.60 -32.68
C ASN A 371 6.79 26.45 -32.01
N LEU A 372 6.20 25.25 -32.10
CA LEU A 372 6.65 24.06 -31.38
C LEU A 372 6.64 22.86 -32.32
N ASP A 373 7.69 22.03 -32.23
CA ASP A 373 7.64 20.67 -32.76
C ASP A 373 6.95 19.76 -31.74
N LEU A 374 5.72 19.33 -32.06
CA LEU A 374 4.93 18.49 -31.17
C LEU A 374 5.57 17.12 -30.93
N HIS A 375 6.29 16.59 -31.92
CA HIS A 375 6.94 15.28 -31.82
C HIS A 375 8.15 15.35 -30.87
N GLU A 376 8.92 16.44 -30.89
CA GLU A 376 9.98 16.65 -29.89
C GLU A 376 9.42 16.76 -28.47
N ILE A 377 8.33 17.51 -28.27
CA ILE A 377 7.67 17.61 -26.96
C ILE A 377 7.14 16.24 -26.52
N ALA A 378 6.52 15.48 -27.43
CA ALA A 378 6.00 14.16 -27.13
C ALA A 378 7.11 13.20 -26.67
N LYS A 379 8.32 13.28 -27.24
CA LYS A 379 9.50 12.49 -26.80
C LYS A 379 10.01 12.86 -25.41
N LEU A 380 9.86 14.13 -25.00
CA LEU A 380 10.22 14.58 -23.64
C LEU A 380 9.18 14.15 -22.60
N CYS A 381 7.93 13.98 -23.02
CA CYS A 381 6.78 13.72 -22.15
C CYS A 381 6.46 12.22 -21.96
N VAL A 382 7.45 11.33 -21.98
CA VAL A 382 7.23 9.88 -21.80
C VAL A 382 6.55 9.62 -20.45
N GLY A 383 5.43 8.89 -20.48
CA GLY A 383 4.65 8.55 -19.29
C GLY A 383 3.73 9.66 -18.78
N PHE A 384 3.61 10.79 -19.48
CA PHE A 384 2.64 11.83 -19.13
C PHE A 384 1.22 11.34 -19.45
N SER A 385 0.28 11.57 -18.53
CA SER A 385 -1.14 11.45 -18.83
C SER A 385 -1.65 12.65 -19.64
N GLY A 386 -2.84 12.55 -20.22
CA GLY A 386 -3.48 13.68 -20.91
C GLY A 386 -3.62 14.92 -20.02
N ALA A 387 -3.94 14.73 -18.74
CA ALA A 387 -4.00 15.82 -17.75
C ALA A 387 -2.62 16.45 -17.46
N ASN A 388 -1.55 15.65 -17.48
CA ASN A 388 -0.18 16.19 -17.36
C ASN A 388 0.18 17.04 -18.58
N LEU A 389 -0.15 16.60 -19.80
CA LEU A 389 0.08 17.37 -21.03
C LEU A 389 -0.73 18.67 -21.06
N ALA A 390 -2.00 18.60 -20.66
CA ALA A 390 -2.84 19.79 -20.53
C ALA A 390 -2.24 20.80 -19.55
N SER A 391 -1.74 20.32 -18.41
CA SER A 391 -1.07 21.14 -17.39
C SER A 391 0.24 21.72 -17.91
N LEU A 392 1.02 20.94 -18.67
CA LEU A 392 2.27 21.37 -19.30
C LEU A 392 2.05 22.54 -20.25
N VAL A 393 1.10 22.39 -21.18
CA VAL A 393 0.73 23.45 -22.12
C VAL A 393 0.20 24.68 -21.38
N ASN A 394 -0.52 24.48 -20.26
CA ASN A 394 -1.03 25.57 -19.46
C ASN A 394 0.07 26.36 -18.74
N GLU A 395 0.98 25.68 -18.07
CA GLU A 395 2.12 26.30 -17.40
C GLU A 395 3.06 26.99 -18.40
N ALA A 396 3.31 26.37 -19.56
CA ALA A 396 4.12 26.98 -20.62
C ALA A 396 3.49 28.28 -21.15
N ALA A 397 2.17 28.32 -21.34
CA ALA A 397 1.48 29.56 -21.72
C ALA A 397 1.53 30.62 -20.62
N LEU A 398 1.40 30.23 -19.35
CA LEU A 398 1.58 31.15 -18.23
C LEU A 398 3.02 31.69 -18.18
N ASN A 399 4.01 30.87 -18.51
CA ASN A 399 5.42 31.30 -18.57
C ASN A 399 5.65 32.28 -19.72
N ALA A 400 5.12 32.01 -20.92
CA ALA A 400 5.16 32.92 -22.05
C ALA A 400 4.51 34.28 -21.69
N LEU A 401 3.34 34.23 -21.05
CA LEU A 401 2.62 35.42 -20.59
C LEU A 401 3.42 36.23 -19.56
N ARG A 402 4.10 35.57 -18.59
CA ARG A 402 4.97 36.25 -17.62
C ARG A 402 6.13 37.00 -18.28
N HIS A 403 6.58 36.53 -19.44
CA HIS A 403 7.61 37.18 -20.25
C HIS A 403 7.03 38.13 -21.31
N ASN A 404 5.74 38.47 -21.21
CA ASN A 404 5.00 39.31 -22.16
C ASN A 404 5.06 38.82 -23.62
N ARG A 405 5.18 37.50 -23.82
CA ARG A 405 5.12 36.87 -25.14
C ARG A 405 3.73 36.31 -25.41
N ALA A 406 3.23 36.51 -26.63
CA ALA A 406 1.96 35.96 -27.09
C ALA A 406 2.08 34.52 -27.62
N GLU A 407 3.31 34.08 -27.92
CA GLU A 407 3.61 32.79 -28.51
C GLU A 407 4.41 31.90 -27.55
N ILE A 408 3.98 30.64 -27.44
CA ILE A 408 4.64 29.60 -26.65
C ILE A 408 5.84 29.07 -27.44
N THR A 409 7.00 29.02 -26.79
CA THR A 409 8.24 28.49 -27.39
C THR A 409 8.71 27.24 -26.67
N MET A 410 9.66 26.51 -27.27
CA MET A 410 10.19 25.28 -26.70
C MET A 410 10.81 25.50 -25.31
N GLN A 411 11.43 26.67 -25.08
CA GLN A 411 11.99 27.02 -23.78
C GLN A 411 10.90 27.08 -22.69
N ASP A 412 9.69 27.58 -22.99
CA ASP A 412 8.60 27.59 -22.02
C ASP A 412 8.13 26.19 -21.63
N ILE A 413 8.17 25.27 -22.57
CA ILE A 413 7.84 23.86 -22.35
C ILE A 413 8.89 23.22 -21.45
N LEU A 414 10.18 23.43 -21.72
CA LEU A 414 11.29 22.91 -20.90
C LEU A 414 11.27 23.50 -19.47
N ASP A 415 11.05 24.81 -19.34
CA ASP A 415 10.97 25.49 -18.03
C ASP A 415 9.74 25.06 -17.21
N SER A 416 8.72 24.52 -17.89
CA SER A 416 7.45 24.09 -17.30
C SER A 416 7.35 22.58 -17.12
N SER A 417 8.11 21.79 -17.88
CA SER A 417 8.13 20.33 -17.75
C SER A 417 8.55 19.93 -16.36
N ASP A 418 9.56 20.61 -15.82
CA ASP A 418 10.01 20.42 -14.46
C ASP A 418 8.89 20.76 -13.46
N LYS A 419 8.20 21.90 -13.61
CA LYS A 419 7.12 22.28 -12.68
C LYS A 419 5.95 21.28 -12.69
N VAL A 420 5.56 20.80 -13.87
CA VAL A 420 4.45 19.86 -14.03
C VAL A 420 4.84 18.44 -13.60
N MET A 421 6.11 18.06 -13.78
CA MET A 421 6.65 16.79 -13.27
C MET A 421 6.92 16.81 -11.76
N PHE A 422 7.25 17.97 -11.18
CA PHE A 422 7.71 18.11 -9.80
C PHE A 422 6.67 18.66 -8.81
N GLY A 423 5.39 18.79 -9.18
CA GLY A 423 4.31 19.11 -8.23
C GLY A 423 4.16 18.05 -7.12
N LYS A 424 4.56 18.38 -5.86
CA LYS A 424 4.52 17.65 -4.55
C LYS A 424 4.81 16.13 -4.47
N ARG A 425 4.89 15.37 -5.56
CA ARG A 425 5.35 13.97 -5.56
C ARG A 425 6.14 13.69 -6.84
N ARG A 426 7.42 13.34 -6.63
CA ARG A 426 8.40 13.04 -7.66
C ARG A 426 7.94 11.85 -8.53
N LYS A 427 7.61 12.10 -9.80
CA LYS A 427 7.84 11.12 -10.88
C LYS A 427 8.60 11.87 -11.96
N SER A 428 9.89 11.58 -12.10
CA SER A 428 10.80 12.20 -13.06
C SER A 428 10.56 11.68 -14.47
N ALA A 429 10.79 12.51 -15.49
CA ALA A 429 10.92 12.05 -16.87
C ALA A 429 12.10 11.06 -16.92
N LEU A 430 11.94 9.96 -17.68
CA LEU A 430 12.98 8.92 -17.74
C LEU A 430 14.19 9.45 -18.53
N SER A 431 15.40 9.30 -17.99
CA SER A 431 16.64 9.49 -18.75
C SER A 431 16.75 8.45 -19.87
N GLU A 432 17.57 8.69 -20.88
CA GLU A 432 17.78 7.72 -21.98
C GLU A 432 18.27 6.35 -21.45
N GLN A 433 19.18 6.35 -20.46
CA GLN A 433 19.60 5.13 -19.77
C GLN A 433 18.44 4.44 -19.03
N GLN A 434 17.58 5.20 -18.35
CA GLN A 434 16.41 4.65 -17.67
C GLN A 434 15.37 4.08 -18.66
N LYS A 435 15.20 4.72 -19.82
CA LYS A 435 14.35 4.22 -20.90
C LYS A 435 14.90 2.91 -21.46
N GLU A 436 16.20 2.81 -21.69
CA GLU A 436 16.84 1.59 -22.18
C GLU A 436 16.68 0.42 -21.19
N ILE A 437 16.97 0.65 -19.91
CA ILE A 437 16.76 -0.34 -18.84
C ILE A 437 15.29 -0.78 -18.81
N MET A 438 14.35 0.16 -18.84
CA MET A 438 12.91 -0.13 -18.83
C MET A 438 12.47 -0.91 -20.08
N ALA A 439 13.02 -0.57 -21.25
CA ALA A 439 12.70 -1.23 -22.51
C ALA A 439 13.18 -2.67 -22.53
N ILE A 440 14.40 -2.95 -22.09
CA ILE A 440 14.92 -4.33 -21.98
C ILE A 440 14.13 -5.11 -20.94
N TYR A 441 13.84 -4.50 -19.78
CA TYR A 441 13.04 -5.12 -18.73
C TYR A 441 11.66 -5.54 -19.24
N ASN A 442 10.95 -4.63 -19.91
CA ASN A 442 9.61 -4.91 -20.44
C ASN A 442 9.62 -5.78 -21.69
N ALA A 443 10.66 -5.73 -22.52
CA ALA A 443 10.82 -6.61 -23.69
C ALA A 443 10.96 -8.08 -23.27
N ALA A 444 11.74 -8.35 -22.21
CA ALA A 444 11.84 -9.68 -21.63
C ALA A 444 10.49 -10.18 -21.11
N LYS A 445 9.76 -9.33 -20.37
CA LYS A 445 8.38 -9.63 -19.94
C LYS A 445 7.44 -9.86 -21.11
N ALA A 446 7.61 -9.13 -22.22
CA ALA A 446 6.79 -9.27 -23.41
C ALA A 446 6.93 -10.66 -24.03
N ILE A 447 8.18 -11.11 -24.25
CA ILE A 447 8.47 -12.43 -24.79
C ILE A 447 8.00 -13.51 -23.83
N SER A 448 8.26 -13.38 -22.52
CA SER A 448 7.78 -14.36 -21.55
C SER A 448 6.25 -14.43 -21.52
N LYS A 449 5.54 -13.29 -21.55
CA LYS A 449 4.07 -13.29 -21.64
C LYS A 449 3.57 -13.91 -22.94
N TYR A 450 4.25 -13.69 -24.06
CA TYR A 450 3.87 -14.29 -25.35
C TYR A 450 3.82 -15.82 -25.27
N TRP A 451 4.81 -16.44 -24.62
CA TRP A 451 4.90 -17.91 -24.51
C TRP A 451 4.10 -18.49 -23.35
N PHE A 452 4.04 -17.79 -22.21
CA PHE A 452 3.50 -18.33 -20.96
C PHE A 452 2.12 -17.77 -20.58
N SER A 453 1.59 -16.77 -21.30
CA SER A 453 0.29 -16.17 -21.01
C SER A 453 -0.59 -16.12 -22.26
N PRO A 454 -1.63 -16.99 -22.37
CA PRO A 454 -2.48 -17.04 -23.56
C PRO A 454 -3.23 -15.72 -23.80
N ASP A 455 -3.67 -15.05 -22.73
CA ASP A 455 -4.45 -13.82 -22.75
C ASP A 455 -3.61 -12.55 -22.99
N PHE A 456 -2.31 -12.68 -23.22
CA PHE A 456 -1.46 -11.54 -23.51
C PHE A 456 -1.89 -10.86 -24.82
N GLN A 457 -2.06 -9.54 -24.78
CA GLN A 457 -2.43 -8.75 -25.97
C GLN A 457 -1.37 -7.72 -26.37
N LYS A 458 -0.85 -6.97 -25.41
CA LYS A 458 0.13 -5.91 -25.63
C LYS A 458 0.90 -5.57 -24.36
N ILE A 459 2.01 -4.88 -24.52
CA ILE A 459 2.83 -4.37 -23.42
C ILE A 459 3.30 -2.94 -23.74
N SER A 460 3.38 -2.11 -22.71
CA SER A 460 3.82 -0.72 -22.80
C SER A 460 5.17 -0.52 -22.11
N LEU A 461 5.93 0.48 -22.54
CA LEU A 461 7.19 0.91 -21.93
C LEU A 461 6.99 1.37 -20.48
N MET A 462 5.89 2.10 -20.21
CA MET A 462 5.46 2.45 -18.86
C MET A 462 4.26 1.59 -18.46
N GLN A 463 4.42 0.78 -17.41
CA GLN A 463 3.34 -0.07 -16.91
C GLN A 463 2.78 0.45 -15.60
N ILE A 464 1.48 0.26 -15.41
CA ILE A 464 0.88 0.33 -14.10
C ILE A 464 1.25 -0.98 -13.39
N PRO A 465 1.94 -0.94 -12.23
CA PRO A 465 2.24 -2.16 -11.50
C PRO A 465 0.94 -2.86 -11.11
N GLN A 466 0.79 -4.11 -11.54
CA GLN A 466 -0.36 -4.95 -11.22
C GLN A 466 0.14 -6.14 -10.42
N SER A 467 -0.48 -6.40 -9.28
CA SER A 467 -0.24 -7.62 -8.51
C SER A 467 -0.73 -8.82 -9.31
N ILE A 468 0.01 -9.93 -9.27
CA ILE A 468 -0.41 -11.21 -9.87
C ILE A 468 -1.73 -11.64 -9.24
N LYS A 469 -2.74 -11.94 -10.08
CA LYS A 469 -3.99 -12.57 -9.65
C LYS A 469 -3.84 -14.07 -9.79
N ILE A 470 -4.01 -14.78 -8.69
CA ILE A 470 -4.02 -16.23 -8.66
C ILE A 470 -5.48 -16.67 -8.77
N ASP A 471 -5.80 -17.42 -9.81
CA ASP A 471 -7.12 -18.00 -9.99
C ASP A 471 -7.29 -19.24 -9.11
N GLU A 472 -8.51 -19.49 -8.62
CA GLU A 472 -8.81 -20.54 -7.63
C GLU A 472 -8.45 -21.96 -8.10
N ASN A 473 -8.34 -22.18 -9.41
CA ASN A 473 -8.02 -23.48 -10.03
C ASN A 473 -6.69 -23.48 -10.79
N SER A 474 -5.75 -22.60 -10.44
CA SER A 474 -4.44 -22.53 -11.12
C SER A 474 -3.61 -23.80 -10.89
N LEU A 475 -3.03 -24.38 -11.94
CA LEU A 475 -2.11 -25.51 -11.83
C LEU A 475 -0.73 -25.05 -11.35
N ARG A 476 0.08 -25.98 -10.81
CA ARG A 476 1.48 -25.70 -10.43
C ARG A 476 2.27 -25.11 -11.62
N SER A 477 2.05 -25.61 -12.84
CA SER A 477 2.67 -25.09 -14.07
C SER A 477 2.27 -23.65 -14.37
N ASP A 478 1.04 -23.26 -14.08
CA ASP A 478 0.51 -21.92 -14.34
C ASP A 478 1.13 -20.92 -13.36
N LEU A 479 1.27 -21.31 -12.08
CA LEU A 479 1.91 -20.50 -11.06
C LEU A 479 3.41 -20.34 -11.31
N ILE A 480 4.10 -21.42 -11.72
CA ILE A 480 5.50 -21.34 -12.16
C ILE A 480 5.62 -20.39 -13.36
N SER A 481 4.71 -20.46 -14.33
CA SER A 481 4.68 -19.55 -15.49
C SER A 481 4.51 -18.09 -15.06
N GLN A 482 3.67 -17.80 -14.06
CA GLN A 482 3.52 -16.46 -13.49
C GLN A 482 4.82 -15.98 -12.81
N ILE A 483 5.51 -16.86 -12.06
CA ILE A 483 6.82 -16.56 -11.47
C ILE A 483 7.85 -16.26 -12.56
N LYS A 484 7.92 -17.08 -13.62
CA LYS A 484 8.82 -16.86 -14.79
C LYS A 484 8.60 -15.48 -15.39
N ILE A 485 7.34 -15.13 -15.68
CA ILE A 485 6.99 -13.81 -16.23
C ILE A 485 7.42 -12.69 -15.30
N ALA A 486 7.21 -12.80 -13.98
CA ALA A 486 7.60 -11.79 -13.02
C ALA A 486 9.13 -11.60 -12.95
N LEU A 487 9.89 -12.71 -12.95
CA LEU A 487 11.36 -12.68 -12.86
C LEU A 487 12.05 -12.31 -14.18
N SER A 488 11.38 -12.46 -15.32
CA SER A 488 11.95 -12.25 -16.67
C SER A 488 12.68 -10.91 -16.84
N GLY A 489 12.09 -9.81 -16.37
CA GLY A 489 12.70 -8.49 -16.47
C GLY A 489 13.97 -8.37 -15.62
N TYR A 490 13.97 -8.94 -14.41
CA TYR A 490 15.15 -8.94 -13.53
C TYR A 490 16.30 -9.73 -14.15
N ILE A 491 15.99 -10.94 -14.64
CA ILE A 491 16.95 -11.82 -15.33
C ILE A 491 17.53 -11.13 -16.56
N ALA A 492 16.71 -10.43 -17.35
CA ALA A 492 17.19 -9.75 -18.54
C ALA A 492 18.14 -8.59 -18.25
N LEU A 493 17.97 -7.86 -17.14
CA LEU A 493 18.95 -6.85 -16.73
C LEU A 493 20.28 -7.50 -16.35
N GLU A 494 20.25 -8.59 -15.59
CA GLU A 494 21.44 -9.34 -15.18
C GLU A 494 22.19 -9.90 -16.40
N VAL A 495 21.49 -10.59 -17.31
CA VAL A 495 22.07 -11.19 -18.53
C VAL A 495 22.70 -10.14 -19.45
N ASN A 496 22.17 -8.92 -19.45
CA ASN A 496 22.72 -7.81 -20.25
C ASN A 496 23.77 -6.98 -19.52
N GLY A 497 24.11 -7.31 -18.26
CA GLY A 497 25.09 -6.57 -17.47
C GLY A 497 24.63 -5.14 -17.12
N LEU A 498 23.32 -4.91 -17.03
CA LEU A 498 22.74 -3.61 -16.71
C LEU A 498 22.55 -3.42 -15.20
N GLU A 499 22.47 -2.16 -14.75
CA GLU A 499 22.26 -1.85 -13.34
C GLU A 499 20.90 -2.34 -12.84
N SER A 500 20.88 -2.85 -11.61
CA SER A 500 19.64 -3.19 -10.90
C SER A 500 18.77 -1.94 -10.72
N SER A 501 17.47 -2.07 -11.00
CA SER A 501 16.53 -0.94 -10.93
C SER A 501 15.38 -1.22 -9.96
N THR A 502 14.83 -0.14 -9.38
CA THR A 502 13.65 -0.19 -8.48
C THR A 502 12.38 -0.68 -9.18
N ILE A 503 12.38 -0.74 -10.53
CA ILE A 503 11.31 -1.28 -11.36
C ILE A 503 10.96 -2.73 -10.95
N ALA A 504 11.95 -3.52 -10.54
CA ALA A 504 11.77 -4.92 -10.20
C ALA A 504 10.99 -5.17 -8.89
N LYS A 505 10.77 -4.14 -8.05
CA LYS A 505 10.19 -4.31 -6.71
C LYS A 505 8.87 -5.10 -6.73
N VAL A 506 7.90 -4.65 -7.53
CA VAL A 506 6.54 -5.21 -7.53
C VAL A 506 6.55 -6.63 -8.10
N ASP A 507 7.36 -6.88 -9.11
CA ASP A 507 7.48 -8.20 -9.72
C ASP A 507 8.16 -9.20 -8.79
N LEU A 508 9.22 -8.79 -8.08
CA LEU A 508 9.88 -9.63 -7.07
C LEU A 508 8.97 -9.90 -5.87
N GLU A 509 8.25 -8.89 -5.37
CA GLU A 509 7.24 -9.08 -4.31
C GLU A 509 6.15 -10.06 -4.77
N SER A 510 5.69 -9.95 -6.01
CA SER A 510 4.66 -10.83 -6.56
C SER A 510 5.17 -12.27 -6.75
N ALA A 511 6.39 -12.45 -7.27
CA ALA A 511 7.00 -13.77 -7.42
C ALA A 511 7.15 -14.48 -6.07
N LYS A 512 7.66 -13.77 -5.05
CA LYS A 512 7.77 -14.29 -3.68
C LYS A 512 6.42 -14.64 -3.09
N HIS A 513 5.41 -13.79 -3.30
CA HIS A 513 4.05 -14.04 -2.82
C HIS A 513 3.42 -15.29 -3.43
N VAL A 514 3.60 -15.51 -4.75
CA VAL A 514 3.12 -16.72 -5.42
C VAL A 514 3.85 -17.95 -4.90
N ALA A 515 5.19 -17.93 -4.81
CA ALA A 515 5.98 -19.05 -4.29
C ALA A 515 5.57 -19.42 -2.86
N ARG A 516 5.42 -18.44 -1.98
CA ARG A 516 4.94 -18.64 -0.61
C ARG A 516 3.56 -19.31 -0.56
N LYS A 517 2.62 -18.87 -1.41
CA LYS A 517 1.29 -19.49 -1.50
C LYS A 517 1.36 -20.93 -2.00
N MET A 518 2.22 -21.19 -2.99
CA MET A 518 2.46 -22.55 -3.50
C MET A 518 2.93 -23.47 -2.37
N CYS A 519 3.86 -23.03 -1.52
CA CYS A 519 4.35 -23.80 -0.39
C CYS A 519 3.30 -23.94 0.72
N VAL A 520 2.85 -22.82 1.28
CA VAL A 520 2.09 -22.78 2.54
C VAL A 520 0.60 -23.06 2.37
N GLU A 521 -0.03 -22.54 1.32
CA GLU A 521 -1.49 -22.60 1.15
C GLU A 521 -1.94 -23.76 0.24
N TYR A 522 -1.15 -24.07 -0.79
CA TYR A 522 -1.56 -25.01 -1.84
C TYR A 522 -0.87 -26.38 -1.77
N GLY A 523 0.12 -26.56 -0.88
CA GLY A 523 0.83 -27.82 -0.73
C GLY A 523 1.53 -28.27 -2.01
N MET A 524 2.03 -27.31 -2.80
CA MET A 524 2.70 -27.56 -4.08
C MET A 524 4.22 -27.70 -3.95
N ALA A 525 4.81 -27.54 -2.77
CA ALA A 525 6.23 -27.80 -2.53
C ALA A 525 6.55 -29.31 -2.59
N GLU A 526 7.84 -29.65 -2.56
CA GLU A 526 8.24 -31.07 -2.46
C GLU A 526 7.81 -31.68 -1.11
N HIS A 527 7.83 -30.86 -0.05
CA HIS A 527 7.44 -31.23 1.29
C HIS A 527 6.06 -30.67 1.67
N LEU A 528 5.29 -31.43 2.45
CA LEU A 528 3.97 -31.00 2.93
C LEU A 528 4.07 -29.97 4.08
N ILE A 529 5.10 -30.10 4.92
CA ILE A 529 5.43 -29.10 5.94
C ILE A 529 6.57 -28.29 5.36
N THR A 530 6.25 -27.06 4.95
CA THR A 530 7.19 -26.23 4.22
C THR A 530 7.91 -25.24 5.12
N ASP A 531 9.15 -24.93 4.79
CA ASP A 531 9.92 -23.83 5.39
C ASP A 531 10.35 -22.79 4.34
N GLU A 532 11.22 -21.85 4.73
CA GLU A 532 11.72 -20.82 3.81
C GLU A 532 12.67 -21.40 2.73
N GLU A 533 13.23 -22.61 2.92
CA GLU A 533 14.11 -23.25 1.94
C GLU A 533 13.29 -23.75 0.74
N ASP A 534 12.09 -24.31 0.95
CA ASP A 534 11.20 -24.72 -0.14
C ASP A 534 10.78 -23.51 -1.01
N GLU A 535 10.51 -22.35 -0.39
CA GLU A 535 10.20 -21.12 -1.13
C GLU A 535 11.40 -20.66 -1.99
N LEU A 536 12.60 -20.70 -1.41
CA LEU A 536 13.85 -20.36 -2.09
C LEU A 536 14.10 -21.29 -3.28
N GLU A 537 13.93 -22.60 -3.09
CA GLU A 537 14.15 -23.61 -4.12
C GLU A 537 13.23 -23.38 -5.32
N ILE A 538 11.93 -23.13 -5.11
CA ILE A 538 10.99 -22.82 -6.20
C ILE A 538 11.44 -21.57 -6.96
N LEU A 539 11.87 -20.53 -6.25
CA LEU A 539 12.31 -19.28 -6.88
C LEU A 539 13.62 -19.46 -7.65
N GLU A 540 14.63 -20.11 -7.09
CA GLU A 540 15.93 -20.32 -7.72
C GLU A 540 15.86 -21.28 -8.90
N SER A 541 15.14 -22.40 -8.77
CA SER A 541 14.93 -23.33 -9.88
C SER A 541 14.22 -22.66 -11.05
N THR A 542 13.14 -21.91 -10.77
CA THR A 542 12.40 -21.16 -11.78
C THR A 542 13.25 -20.06 -12.43
N LEU A 543 14.06 -19.37 -11.63
CA LEU A 543 14.98 -18.32 -12.12
C LEU A 543 16.03 -18.89 -13.05
N ASN A 544 16.66 -20.01 -12.68
CA ASN A 544 17.69 -20.66 -13.49
C ASN A 544 17.12 -21.19 -14.81
N GLU A 545 15.98 -21.90 -14.77
CA GLU A 545 15.31 -22.38 -15.99
C GLU A 545 14.93 -21.22 -16.93
N HIS A 546 14.41 -20.13 -16.36
CA HIS A 546 14.02 -18.97 -17.16
C HIS A 546 15.22 -18.15 -17.65
N ARG A 547 16.37 -18.20 -16.97
CA ARG A 547 17.61 -17.55 -17.41
C ARG A 547 18.08 -18.09 -18.76
N ASP A 548 18.06 -19.41 -18.94
CA ASP A 548 18.44 -20.03 -20.22
C ASP A 548 17.52 -19.61 -21.37
N PHE A 549 16.22 -19.48 -21.08
CA PHE A 549 15.23 -18.96 -22.03
C PHE A 549 15.52 -17.51 -22.43
N ILE A 550 15.85 -16.64 -21.47
CA ILE A 550 16.19 -15.23 -21.72
C ILE A 550 17.49 -15.10 -22.50
N ILE A 551 18.51 -15.90 -22.18
CA ILE A 551 19.78 -15.93 -22.91
C ILE A 551 19.54 -16.33 -24.37
N SER A 552 18.76 -17.38 -24.60
CA SER A 552 18.45 -17.89 -25.95
C SER A 552 17.67 -16.87 -26.80
N ASN A 553 16.88 -16.01 -26.17
CA ASN A 553 16.07 -14.98 -26.85
C ASN A 553 16.67 -13.57 -26.81
N ARG A 554 17.94 -13.43 -26.41
CA ARG A 554 18.57 -12.13 -26.17
C ARG A 554 18.45 -11.17 -27.36
N GLU A 555 18.70 -11.64 -28.58
CA GLU A 555 18.57 -10.80 -29.78
C GLU A 555 17.14 -10.30 -29.98
N ASN A 556 16.14 -11.18 -29.84
CA ASN A 556 14.73 -10.82 -29.98
C ASN A 556 14.29 -9.82 -28.90
N ILE A 557 14.81 -9.97 -27.66
CA ILE A 557 14.60 -9.00 -26.58
C ILE A 557 15.12 -7.62 -26.98
N HIS A 558 16.32 -7.52 -27.55
CA HIS A 558 16.85 -6.24 -28.02
C HIS A 558 16.04 -5.64 -29.18
N LYS A 559 15.56 -6.46 -30.12
CA LYS A 559 14.68 -6.01 -31.22
C LYS A 559 13.38 -5.42 -30.68
N ILE A 560 12.72 -6.12 -29.76
CA ILE A 560 11.50 -5.66 -29.10
C ILE A 560 11.77 -4.41 -28.25
N ALA A 561 12.90 -4.34 -27.54
CA ALA A 561 13.28 -3.18 -26.75
C ALA A 561 13.43 -1.93 -27.62
N ARG A 562 14.03 -2.04 -28.83
CA ARG A 562 14.12 -0.92 -29.79
C ARG A 562 12.73 -0.42 -30.22
N ILE A 563 11.82 -1.34 -30.51
CA ILE A 563 10.43 -0.98 -30.85
C ILE A 563 9.75 -0.32 -29.66
N LEU A 564 9.93 -0.83 -28.44
CA LEU A 564 9.41 -0.22 -27.22
C LEU A 564 9.98 1.18 -26.95
N ILE A 565 11.23 1.45 -27.30
CA ILE A 565 11.80 2.81 -27.18
C ILE A 565 11.15 3.77 -28.19
N ASN A 566 10.87 3.30 -29.41
CA ASN A 566 10.36 4.14 -30.50
C ASN A 566 8.84 4.33 -30.46
N GLU A 567 8.09 3.26 -30.21
CA GLU A 567 6.62 3.21 -30.28
C GLU A 567 5.96 3.19 -28.90
N GLU A 568 6.73 2.93 -27.83
CA GLU A 568 6.29 2.86 -26.41
C GLU A 568 5.25 1.80 -26.08
N LYS A 569 4.71 1.13 -27.09
CA LYS A 569 3.77 0.00 -26.99
C LYS A 569 4.14 -1.02 -28.06
N ILE A 570 3.94 -2.30 -27.77
CA ILE A 570 4.05 -3.37 -28.76
C ILE A 570 2.96 -4.41 -28.52
N SER A 571 2.30 -4.85 -29.60
CA SER A 571 1.23 -5.86 -29.57
C SER A 571 1.79 -7.28 -29.70
N LYS A 572 1.00 -8.28 -29.30
CA LYS A 572 1.30 -9.71 -29.45
C LYS A 572 1.56 -10.09 -30.91
N GLU A 573 0.79 -9.53 -31.83
CA GLU A 573 0.95 -9.76 -33.27
C GLU A 573 2.32 -9.30 -33.77
N LYS A 574 2.76 -8.10 -33.36
CA LYS A 574 4.06 -7.57 -33.74
C LYS A 574 5.21 -8.38 -33.14
N ILE A 575 5.06 -8.86 -31.90
CA ILE A 575 6.01 -9.80 -31.30
C ILE A 575 6.09 -11.10 -32.10
N ALA A 576 4.97 -11.65 -32.57
CA ALA A 576 4.97 -12.86 -33.40
C ALA A 576 5.76 -12.65 -34.71
N LEU A 577 5.59 -11.49 -35.37
CA LEU A 577 6.34 -11.16 -36.60
C LEU A 577 7.86 -11.12 -36.36
N ILE A 578 8.29 -10.55 -35.23
CA ILE A 578 9.71 -10.51 -34.85
C ILE A 578 10.27 -11.91 -34.60
N LEU A 579 9.50 -12.76 -33.90
CA LEU A 579 9.91 -14.13 -33.59
C LEU A 579 9.95 -15.03 -34.84
N ASN A 580 9.06 -14.78 -35.81
CA ASN A 580 9.02 -15.52 -37.08
C ASN A 580 10.06 -14.99 -38.11
N GLY A 581 10.74 -13.88 -37.82
CA GLY A 581 11.74 -13.30 -38.71
C GLY A 581 11.17 -12.54 -39.91
N GLU A 582 9.90 -12.13 -39.85
CA GLU A 582 9.18 -11.50 -40.97
C GLU A 582 9.29 -9.95 -40.98
N GLU A 583 9.78 -9.33 -39.90
CA GLU A 583 10.10 -7.89 -39.89
C GLU A 583 11.56 -7.63 -40.34
N SER A 584 11.72 -7.12 -41.57
CA SER A 584 12.93 -6.40 -42.00
C SER A 584 12.92 -4.99 -41.43
N PHE A 585 13.95 -4.65 -40.64
CA PHE A 585 14.17 -3.37 -39.95
C PHE A 585 14.11 -2.13 -40.84
#